data_AF-A0A9P3E9P1-F1
#
_entry.id   AF-A0A9P3E9P1-F1
#
_cell.length_a   1.000
_cell.length_b   1.000
_cell.length_c   1.000
_cell.angle_alpha   90.00
_cell.angle_beta   90.00
_cell.angle_gamma   90.00
#
_symmetry.space_group_name_H-M   'P 1'
#
loop_
_entity.id
_entity.type
_entity.pdbx_description
1 polymer ?
#
loop_
_entity_poly.entity_id
_entity_poly.type
_entity_poly.pdbx_seq_one_letter_code
_entity_poly.pdbx_strand_id
1 'polypeptide(L)'
;MATRILVFLYQVASGIHPLPPRGQLFHDLQLMRDKRPEEDEWIAMVLSLIAATLVLAPKRVGVSKTPIRRIVNGCRETVQSFLVRPAPHPTVNRSLAMILTPLTVSDFSLGLVEFNLGHVELSRELHGANVAFLLRMRLHEEGVSHCHFDQVTLTDLLDEQTYANLDPLDADTQLRAWWQTYCADRSAACFEDAHTLIAEDFCSALRLPAAV
;
A
#
# COMPACT_ATOMS: atom_id res chain seq x y z
N MET A 1 22.85 -3.70 3.51
CA MET A 1 22.43 -2.60 2.60
C MET A 1 20.93 -2.34 2.71
N ALA A 2 20.08 -3.36 2.48
CA ALA A 2 18.61 -3.26 2.60
C ALA A 2 18.12 -2.62 3.91
N THR A 3 18.65 -3.04 5.07
CA THR A 3 18.28 -2.46 6.38
C THR A 3 18.50 -0.94 6.45
N ARG A 4 19.61 -0.42 5.89
CA ARG A 4 19.91 1.02 5.90
C ARG A 4 18.94 1.80 5.01
N ILE A 5 18.59 1.21 3.87
CA ILE A 5 17.58 1.76 2.95
C ILE A 5 16.24 1.85 3.68
N LEU A 6 15.76 0.75 4.25
CA LEU A 6 14.49 0.72 4.96
C LEU A 6 14.47 1.68 6.15
N VAL A 7 15.55 1.77 6.95
CA VAL A 7 15.62 2.75 8.05
C VAL A 7 15.41 4.18 7.54
N PHE A 8 16.01 4.53 6.41
CA PHE A 8 15.80 5.84 5.81
C PHE A 8 14.35 6.05 5.37
N LEU A 9 13.71 5.03 4.78
CA LEU A 9 12.28 5.12 4.43
C LEU A 9 11.42 5.50 5.64
N TYR A 10 11.59 4.80 6.77
CA TYR A 10 10.83 5.13 7.98
C TYR A 10 11.13 6.54 8.52
N GLN A 11 12.31 7.11 8.25
CA GLN A 11 12.62 8.49 8.64
C GLN A 11 11.88 9.52 7.79
N VAL A 12 11.59 9.22 6.52
CA VAL A 12 11.00 10.20 5.58
C VAL A 12 9.51 9.97 5.31
N ALA A 13 9.03 8.74 5.45
CA ALA A 13 7.72 8.32 4.96
C ALA A 13 6.75 7.84 6.06
N SER A 14 7.22 7.57 7.29
CA SER A 14 6.38 6.96 8.34
C SER A 14 5.15 7.77 8.75
N GLY A 15 5.18 9.09 8.61
CA GLY A 15 4.04 9.95 8.95
C GLY A 15 2.91 9.95 7.92
N ILE A 16 3.17 9.48 6.69
CA ILE A 16 2.27 9.66 5.53
C ILE A 16 1.92 8.31 4.89
N HIS A 17 2.82 7.32 4.98
CA HIS A 17 2.69 6.07 4.26
C HIS A 17 2.26 4.89 5.15
N PRO A 18 1.46 3.95 4.61
CA PRO A 18 1.09 2.69 5.23
C PRO A 18 2.29 1.74 5.21
N LEU A 19 3.26 1.99 6.07
CA LEU A 19 4.41 1.10 6.24
C LEU A 19 4.05 0.00 7.24
N PRO A 20 4.57 -1.23 7.06
CA PRO A 20 4.48 -2.24 8.12
C PRO A 20 5.00 -1.70 9.46
N PRO A 21 4.54 -2.20 10.60
CA PRO A 21 5.08 -1.78 11.89
C PRO A 21 6.60 -1.94 11.92
N ARG A 22 7.32 -0.84 12.20
CA ARG A 22 8.79 -0.78 12.10
C ARG A 22 9.47 -1.92 12.87
N GLY A 23 9.07 -2.13 14.12
CA GLY A 23 9.64 -3.15 14.98
C GLY A 23 9.49 -4.56 14.40
N GLN A 24 8.29 -4.87 13.89
CA GLN A 24 7.99 -6.16 13.27
C GLN A 24 8.80 -6.38 12.00
N LEU A 25 8.87 -5.39 11.10
CA LEU A 25 9.64 -5.52 9.86
C LEU A 25 11.12 -5.81 10.13
N PHE A 26 11.75 -5.07 11.04
CA PHE A 26 13.17 -5.26 11.34
C PHE A 26 13.44 -6.55 12.12
N HIS A 27 12.53 -6.96 13.00
CA HIS A 27 12.59 -8.26 13.65
C HIS A 27 12.51 -9.41 12.62
N ASP A 28 11.58 -9.34 11.67
CA ASP A 28 11.43 -10.35 10.62
C ASP A 28 12.65 -10.42 9.69
N LEU A 29 13.25 -9.28 9.37
CA LEU A 29 14.52 -9.23 8.63
C LEU A 29 15.67 -9.88 9.41
N GLN A 30 15.75 -9.66 10.73
CA GLN A 30 16.77 -10.30 11.59
C GLN A 30 16.58 -11.81 11.63
N LEU A 31 15.33 -12.29 11.66
CA LEU A 31 15.00 -13.70 11.64
C LEU A 31 15.08 -14.35 10.24
N MET A 32 15.58 -13.62 9.24
CA MET A 32 15.68 -14.07 7.84
C MET A 32 14.36 -14.63 7.31
N ARG A 33 13.25 -13.92 7.56
CA ARG A 33 11.92 -14.32 7.08
C ARG A 33 11.90 -14.55 5.57
N ASP A 34 12.73 -13.82 4.82
CA ASP A 34 12.95 -14.00 3.38
C ASP A 34 13.41 -15.42 2.96
N LYS A 35 13.92 -16.22 3.90
CA LYS A 35 14.37 -17.59 3.65
C LYS A 35 13.33 -18.66 4.00
N ARG A 36 12.22 -18.27 4.61
CA ARG A 36 11.17 -19.22 4.98
C ARG A 36 10.31 -19.54 3.76
N PRO A 37 9.77 -20.77 3.66
CA PRO A 37 8.84 -21.11 2.60
C PRO A 37 7.57 -20.24 2.69
N GLU A 38 6.96 -19.97 1.54
CA GLU A 38 5.66 -19.27 1.42
C GLU A 38 5.64 -17.78 1.83
N GLU A 39 6.81 -17.16 2.01
CA GLU A 39 6.92 -15.72 2.33
C GLU A 39 7.02 -14.81 1.09
N ASP A 40 6.68 -15.33 -0.10
CA ASP A 40 6.80 -14.61 -1.38
C ASP A 40 6.10 -13.24 -1.36
N GLU A 41 4.95 -13.15 -0.69
CA GLU A 41 4.19 -11.91 -0.57
C GLU A 41 4.90 -10.88 0.30
N TRP A 42 5.43 -11.32 1.44
CA TRP A 42 6.21 -10.46 2.32
C TRP A 42 7.50 -10.01 1.63
N ILE A 43 8.16 -10.90 0.88
CA ILE A 43 9.34 -10.57 0.07
C ILE A 43 8.97 -9.51 -0.98
N ALA A 44 7.87 -9.68 -1.71
CA ALA A 44 7.42 -8.71 -2.70
C ALA A 44 7.14 -7.33 -2.07
N MET A 45 6.50 -7.29 -0.90
CA MET A 45 6.30 -6.05 -0.14
C MET A 45 7.65 -5.40 0.22
N VAL A 46 8.61 -6.15 0.79
CA VAL A 46 9.93 -5.62 1.18
C VAL A 46 10.72 -5.11 -0.03
N LEU A 47 10.70 -5.83 -1.15
CA LEU A 47 11.35 -5.40 -2.39
C LEU A 47 10.71 -4.12 -2.94
N SER A 48 9.39 -3.96 -2.82
CA SER A 48 8.68 -2.74 -3.19
C SER A 48 9.13 -1.56 -2.33
N LEU A 49 9.27 -1.75 -1.01
CA LEU A 49 9.79 -0.74 -0.09
C LEU A 49 11.22 -0.32 -0.44
N ILE A 50 12.10 -1.27 -0.75
CA ILE A 50 13.48 -1.00 -1.14
C ILE A 50 13.53 -0.21 -2.44
N ALA A 51 12.77 -0.62 -3.46
CA ALA A 51 12.71 0.04 -4.75
C ALA A 51 12.22 1.49 -4.59
N ALA A 52 11.12 1.71 -3.88
CA ALA A 52 10.58 3.03 -3.60
C ALA A 52 11.63 3.92 -2.92
N THR A 53 12.30 3.42 -1.89
CA THR A 53 13.30 4.21 -1.16
C THR A 53 14.50 4.61 -2.01
N LEU A 54 14.99 3.70 -2.86
CA LEU A 54 16.12 3.95 -3.75
C LEU A 54 15.81 5.03 -4.78
N VAL A 55 14.55 5.16 -5.17
CA VAL A 55 14.06 6.22 -6.05
C VAL A 55 13.84 7.53 -5.29
N LEU A 56 13.26 7.49 -4.09
CA LEU A 56 12.96 8.68 -3.28
C LEU A 56 14.22 9.43 -2.87
N ALA A 57 15.30 8.71 -2.58
CA ALA A 57 16.52 9.35 -2.09
C ALA A 57 17.81 8.68 -2.58
N PRO A 58 18.03 8.57 -3.90
CA PRO A 58 19.21 7.92 -4.48
C PRO A 58 20.51 8.51 -3.94
N LYS A 59 20.54 9.84 -3.76
CA LYS A 59 21.71 10.56 -3.23
C LYS A 59 21.99 10.27 -1.74
N ARG A 60 20.96 9.95 -0.95
CA ARG A 60 21.11 9.67 0.50
C ARG A 60 21.59 8.24 0.76
N VAL A 61 21.32 7.33 -0.17
CA VAL A 61 21.78 5.93 -0.08
C VAL A 61 23.26 5.81 -0.48
N GLY A 62 23.86 6.85 -1.07
CA GLY A 62 25.29 6.90 -1.40
C GLY A 62 25.68 5.99 -2.57
N VAL A 63 24.71 5.64 -3.44
CA VAL A 63 24.91 4.76 -4.59
C VAL A 63 24.79 5.56 -5.88
N SER A 64 25.62 5.27 -6.87
CA SER A 64 25.53 5.92 -8.19
C SER A 64 24.24 5.53 -8.93
N LYS A 65 23.80 6.36 -9.88
CA LYS A 65 22.50 6.18 -10.57
C LYS A 65 22.37 4.84 -11.32
N THR A 66 23.45 4.36 -11.93
CA THR A 66 23.43 3.15 -12.78
C THR A 66 23.18 1.86 -11.98
N PRO A 67 23.88 1.60 -10.85
CA PRO A 67 23.54 0.50 -9.96
C PRO A 67 22.13 0.58 -9.38
N ILE A 68 21.66 1.78 -9.01
CA ILE A 68 20.29 1.96 -8.49
C ILE A 68 19.26 1.47 -9.49
N ARG A 69 19.37 1.88 -10.76
CA ARG A 69 18.44 1.44 -11.80
C ARG A 69 18.39 -0.08 -11.96
N ARG A 70 19.54 -0.76 -11.89
CA ARG A 70 19.59 -2.23 -11.95
C ARG A 70 18.88 -2.88 -10.76
N ILE A 71 19.11 -2.38 -9.55
CA ILE A 71 18.46 -2.89 -8.34
C ILE A 71 16.95 -2.68 -8.42
N VAL A 72 16.51 -1.46 -8.77
CA VAL A 72 15.09 -1.12 -8.93
C VAL A 72 14.42 -2.01 -9.98
N ASN A 73 15.06 -2.25 -11.13
CA ASN A 73 14.53 -3.14 -12.15
C ASN A 73 14.42 -4.60 -11.66
N GLY A 74 15.40 -5.12 -10.94
CA GLY A 74 15.33 -6.47 -10.38
C GLY A 74 14.22 -6.60 -9.33
N CYS A 75 14.05 -5.58 -8.48
CA CYS A 75 12.92 -5.52 -7.55
C CYS A 75 11.58 -5.51 -8.30
N ARG A 76 11.46 -4.66 -9.34
CA ARG A 76 10.26 -4.55 -10.19
C ARG A 76 9.89 -5.89 -10.82
N GLU A 77 10.82 -6.55 -11.50
CA GLU A 77 10.59 -7.84 -12.17
C GLU A 77 10.12 -8.91 -11.19
N THR A 78 10.75 -8.97 -10.01
CA THR A 78 10.37 -9.92 -8.96
C THR A 78 8.96 -9.65 -8.44
N VAL A 79 8.65 -8.39 -8.10
CA VAL A 79 7.33 -7.99 -7.60
C VAL A 79 6.25 -8.22 -8.66
N GLN A 80 6.50 -7.85 -9.91
CA GLN A 80 5.57 -8.07 -11.01
C GLN A 80 5.29 -9.56 -11.21
N SER A 81 6.33 -10.40 -11.18
CA SER A 81 6.18 -11.86 -11.29
C SER A 81 5.35 -12.49 -10.17
N PHE A 82 5.33 -11.85 -8.99
CA PHE A 82 4.49 -12.25 -7.87
C PHE A 82 3.04 -11.74 -8.05
N LEU A 83 2.87 -10.48 -8.43
CA LEU A 83 1.55 -9.85 -8.59
C LEU A 83 0.71 -10.45 -9.72
N VAL A 84 1.32 -11.03 -10.76
CA VAL A 84 0.59 -11.74 -11.83
C VAL A 84 0.04 -13.10 -11.39
N ARG A 85 0.49 -13.64 -10.24
CA ARG A 85 -0.01 -14.92 -9.73
C ARG A 85 -1.45 -14.74 -9.22
N PRO A 86 -2.35 -15.72 -9.44
CA PRO A 86 -3.69 -15.69 -8.88
C PRO A 86 -3.65 -15.55 -7.36
N ALA A 87 -4.47 -14.67 -6.79
CA ALA A 87 -4.65 -14.54 -5.35
C ALA A 87 -6.11 -14.88 -5.00
N PRO A 88 -6.37 -16.03 -4.35
CA PRO A 88 -7.74 -16.42 -3.99
C PRO A 88 -8.34 -15.54 -2.89
N HIS A 89 -7.48 -14.95 -2.04
CA HIS A 89 -7.88 -14.09 -0.92
C HIS A 89 -7.12 -12.77 -0.96
N PRO A 90 -7.79 -11.64 -0.63
CA PRO A 90 -7.11 -10.37 -0.48
C PRO A 90 -6.33 -10.33 0.83
N THR A 91 -5.12 -9.80 0.79
CA THR A 91 -4.19 -9.74 1.91
C THR A 91 -3.52 -8.37 2.01
N VAL A 92 -3.27 -7.92 3.24
CA VAL A 92 -2.67 -6.60 3.48
C VAL A 92 -1.29 -6.49 2.85
N ASN A 93 -0.44 -7.52 2.88
CA ASN A 93 0.91 -7.42 2.30
C ASN A 93 0.88 -7.29 0.76
N ARG A 94 -0.07 -7.95 0.08
CA ARG A 94 -0.31 -7.80 -1.35
C ARG A 94 -0.87 -6.42 -1.66
N SER A 95 -1.80 -5.96 -0.82
CA SER A 95 -2.29 -4.59 -0.90
C SER A 95 -1.17 -3.59 -0.65
N LEU A 96 -0.26 -3.80 0.30
CA LEU A 96 0.89 -2.94 0.56
C LEU A 96 1.94 -3.03 -0.55
N ALA A 97 2.14 -4.19 -1.18
CA ALA A 97 2.92 -4.29 -2.41
C ALA A 97 2.26 -3.51 -3.57
N MET A 98 0.94 -3.31 -3.52
CA MET A 98 0.15 -2.50 -4.45
C MET A 98 -0.07 -1.03 -4.00
N ILE A 99 0.07 -0.69 -2.70
CA ILE A 99 -0.24 0.60 -2.05
C ILE A 99 0.99 1.32 -1.51
N LEU A 100 2.12 0.67 -1.25
CA LEU A 100 3.41 1.36 -1.06
C LEU A 100 3.99 1.79 -2.41
N THR A 101 3.08 2.26 -3.25
CA THR A 101 3.11 2.39 -4.71
C THR A 101 2.41 3.67 -5.18
N PRO A 102 1.80 4.48 -4.30
CA PRO A 102 1.58 5.87 -4.68
C PRO A 102 1.57 6.83 -3.49
N LEU A 103 2.65 7.56 -3.14
CA LEU A 103 2.56 9.01 -2.78
C LEU A 103 3.82 9.62 -2.16
N THR A 104 4.34 10.68 -2.78
CA THR A 104 5.33 11.65 -2.26
C THR A 104 6.80 11.19 -2.32
N VAL A 105 7.69 11.72 -3.17
CA VAL A 105 7.73 12.91 -4.04
C VAL A 105 8.55 12.50 -5.28
N SER A 106 8.02 12.73 -6.49
CA SER A 106 8.57 12.30 -7.78
C SER A 106 8.89 10.80 -7.89
N ASP A 107 7.98 10.07 -8.52
CA ASP A 107 8.26 8.83 -9.25
C ASP A 107 8.32 7.50 -8.43
N PHE A 108 7.74 6.44 -9.02
CA PHE A 108 7.88 4.99 -8.75
C PHE A 108 7.24 4.33 -7.49
N SER A 109 6.18 3.51 -7.68
CA SER A 109 6.26 2.02 -7.67
C SER A 109 5.29 1.48 -8.74
N LEU A 110 5.33 0.17 -9.08
CA LEU A 110 5.00 -0.41 -10.41
C LEU A 110 4.15 0.50 -11.31
N GLY A 111 2.92 0.86 -10.97
CA GLY A 111 2.15 1.79 -11.81
C GLY A 111 2.87 3.09 -12.21
N LEU A 112 3.44 3.85 -11.28
CA LEU A 112 4.23 5.04 -11.63
C LEU A 112 5.60 4.71 -12.26
N VAL A 113 6.17 3.51 -12.02
CA VAL A 113 7.35 3.00 -12.76
C VAL A 113 6.98 2.86 -14.23
N GLU A 114 5.86 2.18 -14.49
CA GLU A 114 5.28 1.98 -15.80
C GLU A 114 4.97 3.34 -16.43
N PHE A 115 4.26 4.24 -15.73
CA PHE A 115 3.98 5.61 -16.17
C PHE A 115 5.25 6.39 -16.59
N ASN A 116 6.31 6.38 -15.77
CA ASN A 116 7.58 7.06 -16.08
C ASN A 116 8.39 6.37 -17.19
N LEU A 117 8.17 5.08 -17.42
CA LEU A 117 8.66 4.37 -18.59
C LEU A 117 7.79 4.63 -19.84
N GLY A 118 6.70 5.41 -19.71
CA GLY A 118 5.75 5.73 -20.78
C GLY A 118 4.56 4.78 -20.88
N HIS A 119 4.41 3.84 -19.95
CA HIS A 119 3.35 2.84 -19.88
C HIS A 119 2.21 3.31 -18.95
N VAL A 120 1.57 4.43 -19.32
CA VAL A 120 0.49 5.07 -18.54
C VAL A 120 -0.68 4.11 -18.27
N GLU A 121 -1.09 3.33 -19.26
CA GLU A 121 -2.23 2.41 -19.13
C GLU A 121 -1.99 1.33 -18.07
N LEU A 122 -0.80 0.73 -18.06
CA LEU A 122 -0.46 -0.29 -17.06
C LEU A 122 -0.44 0.31 -15.64
N SER A 123 -0.10 1.60 -15.51
CA SER A 123 -0.25 2.32 -14.23
C SER A 123 -1.69 2.32 -13.74
N ARG A 124 -2.62 2.65 -14.63
CA ARG A 124 -4.04 2.78 -14.32
C ARG A 124 -4.66 1.44 -14.03
N GLU A 125 -4.27 0.39 -14.76
CA GLU A 125 -4.67 -0.99 -14.47
C GLU A 125 -4.27 -1.42 -13.06
N LEU A 126 -3.02 -1.13 -12.66
CA LEU A 126 -2.52 -1.46 -11.33
C LEU A 126 -3.23 -0.65 -10.23
N HIS A 127 -3.52 0.62 -10.49
CA HIS A 127 -4.30 1.45 -9.57
C HIS A 127 -5.74 0.94 -9.41
N GLY A 128 -6.43 0.62 -10.51
CA GLY A 128 -7.77 0.06 -10.47
C GLY A 128 -7.83 -1.30 -9.78
N ALA A 129 -6.84 -2.16 -10.04
CA ALA A 129 -6.70 -3.44 -9.34
C ALA A 129 -6.54 -3.23 -7.83
N ASN A 130 -5.78 -2.20 -7.42
CA ASN A 130 -5.59 -1.87 -6.02
C ASN A 130 -6.88 -1.37 -5.35
N VAL A 131 -7.62 -0.48 -6.01
CA VAL A 131 -8.95 -0.03 -5.53
C VAL A 131 -9.89 -1.21 -5.33
N ALA A 132 -9.98 -2.12 -6.31
CA ALA A 132 -10.80 -3.32 -6.20
C ALA A 132 -10.38 -4.20 -5.01
N PHE A 133 -9.07 -4.30 -4.76
CA PHE A 133 -8.51 -5.06 -3.65
C PHE A 133 -8.90 -4.46 -2.29
N LEU A 134 -8.79 -3.15 -2.15
CA LEU A 134 -9.17 -2.41 -0.94
C LEU A 134 -10.68 -2.50 -0.64
N LEU A 135 -11.50 -2.37 -1.68
CA LEU A 135 -12.94 -2.54 -1.56
C LEU A 135 -13.30 -3.97 -1.14
N ARG A 136 -12.61 -4.98 -1.67
CA ARG A 136 -12.80 -6.38 -1.27
C ARG A 136 -12.39 -6.64 0.18
N MET A 137 -11.40 -5.92 0.71
CA MET A 137 -11.04 -5.94 2.13
C MET A 137 -11.99 -5.10 3.00
N ARG A 138 -12.99 -4.44 2.41
CA ARG A 138 -13.96 -3.57 3.11
C ARG A 138 -13.27 -2.46 3.92
N LEU A 139 -12.15 -1.94 3.43
CA LEU A 139 -11.44 -0.83 4.09
C LEU A 139 -12.20 0.51 4.00
N HIS A 140 -13.26 0.57 3.19
CA HIS A 140 -14.16 1.72 3.12
C HIS A 140 -15.22 1.72 4.21
N GLU A 141 -15.27 0.66 5.02
CA GLU A 141 -16.29 0.47 6.04
C GLU A 141 -15.65 0.67 7.42
N GLU A 142 -15.94 1.81 8.05
CA GLU A 142 -15.69 1.99 9.47
C GLU A 142 -16.99 1.76 10.22
N GLY A 143 -16.89 1.00 11.32
CA GLY A 143 -18.03 0.60 12.11
C GLY A 143 -18.84 1.78 12.61
N VAL A 144 -20.01 2.00 12.02
CA VAL A 144 -21.05 2.82 12.63
C VAL A 144 -21.70 1.95 13.69
N SER A 145 -21.48 2.25 14.96
CA SER A 145 -22.43 1.81 15.99
C SER A 145 -23.75 2.48 15.65
N HIS A 146 -24.66 1.74 15.03
CA HIS A 146 -25.98 2.25 14.71
C HIS A 146 -26.65 2.64 16.03
N CYS A 147 -26.77 3.94 16.26
CA CYS A 147 -27.70 4.51 17.22
C CYS A 147 -29.07 3.87 16.95
N HIS A 148 -29.61 3.16 17.94
CA HIS A 148 -30.94 2.54 17.87
C HIS A 148 -31.99 3.52 17.33
N PHE A 149 -32.59 3.17 16.19
CA PHE A 149 -33.97 3.49 15.90
C PHE A 149 -34.64 2.23 15.34
N ASP A 150 -35.45 1.64 16.23
CA ASP A 150 -36.56 0.71 16.04
C ASP A 150 -36.60 -0.25 14.83
N GLN A 151 -36.91 -1.50 15.19
CA GLN A 151 -37.39 -2.63 14.39
C GLN A 151 -36.33 -3.53 13.72
N VAL A 152 -36.14 -4.66 14.41
CA VAL A 152 -35.39 -5.85 14.04
C VAL A 152 -35.84 -6.39 12.68
N THR A 153 -34.92 -6.41 11.71
CA THR A 153 -34.97 -7.26 10.51
C THR A 153 -33.55 -7.51 10.01
N LEU A 154 -33.13 -8.78 9.96
CA LEU A 154 -31.88 -9.26 9.34
C LEU A 154 -30.55 -8.62 9.83
N THR A 155 -30.50 -8.13 11.07
CA THR A 155 -29.40 -7.34 11.64
C THR A 155 -28.33 -8.11 12.42
N ASP A 156 -28.32 -9.45 12.41
CA ASP A 156 -27.34 -10.26 13.16
C ASP A 156 -26.09 -10.68 12.34
N LEU A 157 -25.92 -10.19 11.11
CA LEU A 157 -24.86 -10.68 10.19
C LEU A 157 -23.79 -9.66 9.78
N LEU A 158 -23.83 -8.39 10.19
CA LEU A 158 -22.87 -7.37 9.71
C LEU A 158 -22.52 -6.30 10.77
N ASP A 159 -22.26 -6.69 12.02
CA ASP A 159 -21.59 -5.80 12.99
C ASP A 159 -20.05 -5.97 12.90
N GLU A 160 -19.55 -6.16 11.68
CA GLU A 160 -18.11 -6.29 11.39
C GLU A 160 -17.53 -4.89 11.16
N GLN A 161 -17.15 -4.23 12.24
CA GLN A 161 -16.33 -3.03 12.14
C GLN A 161 -14.93 -3.45 11.63
N THR A 162 -14.64 -3.27 10.33
CA THR A 162 -13.38 -3.74 9.68
C THR A 162 -12.14 -3.39 10.51
N TYR A 163 -12.12 -2.18 11.09
CA TYR A 163 -10.99 -1.70 11.89
C TYR A 163 -11.01 -2.08 13.37
N ALA A 164 -12.18 -2.37 13.97
CA ALA A 164 -12.26 -2.61 15.42
C ALA A 164 -11.70 -3.98 15.82
N ASN A 165 -11.67 -4.92 14.88
CA ASN A 165 -11.15 -6.28 15.09
C ASN A 165 -9.65 -6.41 14.79
N LEU A 166 -8.99 -5.33 14.40
CA LEU A 166 -7.57 -5.31 14.08
C LEU A 166 -6.73 -4.79 15.25
N ASP A 167 -5.46 -5.22 15.31
CA ASP A 167 -4.48 -4.55 16.16
C ASP A 167 -4.42 -3.05 15.79
N PRO A 168 -4.31 -2.13 16.75
CA PRO A 168 -4.30 -0.69 16.47
C PRO A 168 -3.27 -0.26 15.41
N LEU A 169 -2.11 -0.91 15.34
CA LEU A 169 -1.07 -0.61 14.35
C LEU A 169 -1.46 -1.10 12.96
N ASP A 170 -2.09 -2.27 12.87
CA ASP A 170 -2.60 -2.82 11.62
C ASP A 170 -3.79 -2.01 11.10
N ALA A 171 -4.68 -1.59 12.01
CA ALA A 171 -5.80 -0.70 11.70
C ALA A 171 -5.32 0.64 11.12
N ASP A 172 -4.34 1.29 11.76
CA ASP A 172 -3.77 2.55 11.27
C ASP A 172 -3.06 2.36 9.92
N THR A 173 -2.32 1.26 9.74
CA THR A 173 -1.66 0.93 8.48
C THR A 173 -2.68 0.77 7.35
N GLN A 174 -3.75 0.01 7.58
CA GLN A 174 -4.82 -0.20 6.59
C GLN A 174 -5.60 1.09 6.30
N LEU A 175 -5.84 1.92 7.31
CA LEU A 175 -6.52 3.21 7.14
C LEU A 175 -5.68 4.18 6.30
N ARG A 176 -4.36 4.26 6.55
CA ARG A 176 -3.43 5.01 5.68
C ARG A 176 -3.45 4.49 4.25
N ALA A 177 -3.56 3.18 4.09
CA ALA A 177 -3.58 2.54 2.78
C ALA A 177 -4.82 2.96 1.95
N TRP A 178 -5.98 3.04 2.61
CA TRP A 178 -7.21 3.59 2.02
C TRP A 178 -7.04 5.05 1.60
N TRP A 179 -6.70 5.93 2.55
CA TRP A 179 -6.58 7.36 2.31
C TRP A 179 -5.53 7.71 1.26
N GLN A 180 -4.42 6.96 1.22
CA GLN A 180 -3.40 7.14 0.21
C GLN A 180 -3.93 6.76 -1.19
N THR A 181 -4.67 5.66 -1.31
CA THR A 181 -5.27 5.25 -2.58
C THR A 181 -6.33 6.26 -3.04
N TYR A 182 -7.15 6.76 -2.12
CA TYR A 182 -8.09 7.86 -2.38
C TYR A 182 -7.41 9.12 -2.91
N CYS A 183 -6.34 9.56 -2.26
CA CYS A 183 -5.56 10.73 -2.71
C CYS A 183 -4.95 10.51 -4.10
N ALA A 184 -4.49 9.29 -4.39
CA ALA A 184 -3.97 8.94 -5.72
C ALA A 184 -5.07 9.00 -6.80
N ASP A 185 -6.27 8.46 -6.51
CA ASP A 185 -7.43 8.52 -7.41
C ASP A 185 -7.83 9.98 -7.74
N ARG A 186 -7.91 10.83 -6.71
CA ARG A 186 -8.20 12.27 -6.88
C ARG A 186 -7.10 13.00 -7.66
N SER A 187 -5.84 12.66 -7.43
CA SER A 187 -4.72 13.26 -8.16
C SER A 187 -4.74 12.87 -9.64
N ALA A 188 -4.96 11.59 -9.94
CA ALA A 188 -5.08 11.12 -11.32
C ALA A 188 -6.25 11.80 -12.05
N ALA A 189 -7.41 11.93 -11.39
CA ALA A 189 -8.55 12.63 -11.98
C ALA A 189 -8.26 14.11 -12.27
N CYS A 190 -7.50 14.78 -11.40
CA CYS A 190 -7.14 16.18 -11.54
C CYS A 190 -6.09 16.43 -12.65
N PHE A 191 -5.06 15.59 -12.73
CA PHE A 191 -3.88 15.85 -13.59
C PHE A 191 -3.83 15.03 -14.87
N GLU A 192 -4.58 13.94 -14.96
CA GLU A 192 -4.51 12.95 -16.06
C GLU A 192 -5.86 12.75 -16.77
N ASP A 193 -6.82 13.66 -16.54
CA ASP A 193 -8.19 13.59 -17.07
C ASP A 193 -8.84 12.22 -16.80
N ALA A 194 -8.52 11.63 -15.64
CA ALA A 194 -9.01 10.32 -15.26
C ALA A 194 -10.41 10.38 -14.64
N HIS A 195 -11.20 9.33 -14.85
CA HIS A 195 -12.38 9.11 -14.03
C HIS A 195 -11.97 8.62 -12.65
N THR A 196 -12.63 9.18 -11.64
CA THR A 196 -12.46 8.74 -10.25
C THR A 196 -13.05 7.35 -10.06
N LEU A 197 -12.30 6.48 -9.40
CA LEU A 197 -12.70 5.12 -9.04
C LEU A 197 -13.35 5.06 -7.65
N ILE A 198 -13.04 6.01 -6.76
CA ILE A 198 -13.55 6.03 -5.39
C ILE A 198 -14.62 7.13 -5.25
N ALA A 199 -15.83 6.71 -4.89
CA ALA A 199 -16.93 7.61 -4.55
C ALA A 199 -16.67 8.33 -3.22
N GLU A 200 -17.08 9.60 -3.10
CA GLU A 200 -16.94 10.38 -1.86
C GLU A 200 -17.66 9.72 -0.67
N ASP A 201 -18.79 9.06 -0.92
CA ASP A 201 -19.59 8.43 0.14
C ASP A 201 -18.80 7.36 0.91
N PHE A 202 -17.86 6.68 0.24
CA PHE A 202 -16.95 5.69 0.87
C PHE A 202 -15.96 6.31 1.85
N CYS A 203 -15.72 7.63 1.79
CA CYS A 203 -14.80 8.33 2.67
C CYS A 203 -15.51 9.10 3.77
N SER A 204 -16.82 9.34 3.63
CA SER A 204 -17.58 10.23 4.52
C SER A 204 -17.63 9.78 5.98
N ALA A 205 -17.63 8.47 6.21
CA ALA A 205 -17.71 7.87 7.55
C ALA A 205 -16.34 7.45 8.11
N LEU A 206 -15.26 7.57 7.32
CA LEU A 206 -13.92 7.14 7.72
C LEU A 206 -13.20 8.23 8.51
N ARG A 207 -12.59 7.85 9.63
CA ARG A 207 -11.69 8.69 10.39
C ARG A 207 -10.39 8.91 9.61
N LEU A 208 -9.72 10.02 9.91
CA LEU A 208 -8.39 10.28 9.40
C LEU A 208 -7.34 9.43 10.13
N PRO A 209 -6.22 9.08 9.48
CA PRO A 209 -5.10 8.42 10.15
C PRO A 209 -4.55 9.27 11.30
N ALA A 210 -3.96 8.63 12.31
CA ALA A 210 -3.37 9.36 13.42
C ALA A 210 -2.21 10.27 12.93
N ALA A 211 -2.12 11.48 13.48
CA ALA A 211 -0.94 12.32 13.27
C ALA A 211 0.26 11.68 13.99
N VAL A 212 1.38 11.53 13.28
CA VAL A 212 2.65 10.98 13.82
C VAL A 212 3.56 12.12 14.25
#